data_AF-A0A9E4LJE6-F1
#
_entry.id   AF-A0A9E4LJE6-F1
#
_cell.length_a   1.000
_cell.length_b   1.000
_cell.length_c   1.000
_cell.angle_alpha   90.00
_cell.angle_beta   90.00
_cell.angle_gamma   90.00
#
_symmetry.space_group_name_H-M   'P 1'
#
loop_
_entity.id
_entity.type
_entity.pdbx_description
1 polymer ?
#
loop_
_entity_poly.entity_id
_entity_poly.type
_entity_poly.pdbx_seq_one_letter_code
_entity_poly.pdbx_strand_id
1 'polypeptide(L)'
;MTTVVDYHSERSWHFLDLVDDEVERGELEEASNKLWGAAAHAIKAVAERRGWQHGAHRDLEETVLRLVDDEGAPPALYTYYALASWFHSRFYGGPPNANQIRHGKGEMASFIRLLENL
;
A
#
# COMPACT_ATOMS: atom_id res chain seq x y z
N MET A 1 -2.77 -0.53 25.03
CA MET A 1 -3.85 -0.46 24.02
C MET A 1 -3.19 -0.07 22.71
N THR A 2 -3.27 -0.90 21.68
CA THR A 2 -2.81 -0.57 20.32
C THR A 2 -3.69 0.55 19.78
N THR A 3 -3.11 1.63 19.27
CA THR A 3 -3.89 2.73 18.67
C THR A 3 -4.41 2.33 17.28
N VAL A 4 -5.34 3.09 16.71
CA VAL A 4 -5.81 2.85 15.33
C VAL A 4 -4.66 3.04 14.33
N VAL A 5 -3.75 3.99 14.60
CA VAL A 5 -2.52 4.18 13.84
C VAL A 5 -1.65 2.91 13.90
N ASP A 6 -1.35 2.42 15.10
CA ASP A 6 -0.52 1.22 15.28
C ASP A 6 -1.14 0.00 14.59
N TYR A 7 -2.46 -0.17 14.69
CA TYR A 7 -3.17 -1.22 13.99
C TYR A 7 -2.96 -1.17 12.48
N HIS A 8 -3.09 0.02 11.87
CA HIS A 8 -2.89 0.18 10.44
C HIS A 8 -1.41 -0.01 10.04
N SER A 9 -0.47 0.51 10.82
CA SER A 9 0.97 0.32 10.59
C SER A 9 1.37 -1.16 10.67
N GLU A 10 1.00 -1.87 11.73
CA GLU A 10 1.29 -3.31 11.89
C GLU A 10 0.65 -4.14 10.78
N ARG A 11 -0.60 -3.82 10.41
CA ARG A 11 -1.32 -4.54 9.35
C ARG A 11 -0.69 -4.36 7.97
N SER A 12 -0.06 -3.20 7.71
CA SER A 12 0.63 -2.94 6.45
C SER A 12 1.80 -3.92 6.23
N TRP A 13 2.67 -4.06 7.23
CA TRP A 13 3.77 -5.01 7.23
C TRP A 13 3.30 -6.46 7.23
N HIS A 14 2.27 -6.78 8.02
CA HIS A 14 1.70 -8.12 8.05
C HIS A 14 1.22 -8.57 6.65
N PHE A 15 0.53 -7.69 5.91
CA PHE A 15 0.14 -8.04 4.54
C PHE A 15 1.34 -8.22 3.62
N LEU A 16 2.39 -7.42 3.77
CA LEU A 16 3.60 -7.55 2.98
C LEU A 16 4.35 -8.87 3.25
N ASP A 17 4.34 -9.34 4.49
CA ASP A 17 4.96 -10.61 4.89
C ASP A 17 4.26 -11.80 4.22
N LEU A 18 2.92 -11.77 4.11
CA LEU A 18 2.13 -12.82 3.48
C LEU A 18 2.35 -12.97 1.97
N VAL A 19 2.91 -11.96 1.29
CA VAL A 19 3.04 -11.95 -0.18
C VAL A 19 3.81 -13.17 -0.71
N ASP A 20 4.90 -13.56 -0.06
CA ASP A 20 5.72 -14.67 -0.55
C ASP A 20 5.00 -16.02 -0.40
N ASP A 21 4.29 -16.22 0.71
CA ASP A 21 3.48 -17.42 0.94
C ASP A 21 2.39 -17.58 -0.13
N GLU A 22 1.70 -16.49 -0.49
CA GLU A 22 0.67 -16.52 -1.55
C GLU A 22 1.30 -16.81 -2.92
N VAL A 23 2.48 -16.25 -3.22
CA VAL A 23 3.22 -16.56 -4.46
C VAL A 23 3.65 -18.03 -4.51
N GLU A 24 4.12 -18.60 -3.40
CA GLU A 24 4.52 -20.01 -3.30
C GLU A 24 3.35 -20.97 -3.50
N ARG A 25 2.15 -20.57 -3.07
CA ARG A 25 0.91 -21.31 -3.27
C ARG A 25 0.35 -21.16 -4.69
N GLY A 26 0.91 -20.27 -5.51
CA GLY A 26 0.41 -19.96 -6.85
C GLY A 26 -0.79 -19.01 -6.86
N GLU A 27 -1.14 -18.42 -5.71
CA GLU A 27 -2.29 -17.54 -5.52
C GLU A 27 -1.92 -16.08 -5.89
N LEU A 28 -1.56 -15.87 -7.16
CA LEU A 28 -0.99 -14.59 -7.61
C LEU A 28 -1.96 -13.41 -7.49
N GLU A 29 -3.27 -13.64 -7.64
CA GLU A 29 -4.29 -12.60 -7.42
C GLU A 29 -4.34 -12.19 -5.95
N GLU A 30 -4.29 -13.16 -5.03
CA GLU A 30 -4.26 -12.87 -3.59
C GLU A 30 -2.97 -12.16 -3.20
N ALA A 31 -1.82 -12.59 -3.71
CA ALA A 31 -0.55 -11.92 -3.50
C ALA A 31 -0.58 -10.45 -4.00
N SER A 32 -1.21 -10.21 -5.16
CA SER A 32 -1.43 -8.86 -5.70
C SER A 32 -2.33 -8.02 -4.78
N ASN A 33 -3.40 -8.61 -4.25
CA ASN A 33 -4.28 -7.98 -3.27
C ASN A 33 -3.56 -7.68 -1.94
N LYS A 34 -2.62 -8.52 -1.51
CA LYS A 34 -1.77 -8.24 -0.34
C LYS A 34 -0.89 -7.01 -0.55
N LEU A 35 -0.31 -6.82 -1.74
CA LEU A 35 0.47 -5.61 -2.05
C LEU A 35 -0.38 -4.34 -1.95
N TRP A 36 -1.59 -4.36 -2.51
CA TRP A 36 -2.56 -3.27 -2.33
C TRP A 36 -2.93 -3.06 -0.86
N GLY A 37 -3.25 -4.14 -0.15
CA GLY A 37 -3.62 -4.09 1.26
C GLY A 37 -2.51 -3.49 2.13
N ALA A 38 -1.26 -3.84 1.86
CA ALA A 38 -0.10 -3.30 2.55
C ALA A 38 -0.01 -1.77 2.36
N ALA A 39 -0.06 -1.30 1.10
CA ALA A 39 -0.06 0.11 0.77
C ALA A 39 -1.25 0.87 1.40
N ALA A 40 -2.47 0.33 1.25
CA ALA A 40 -3.68 0.96 1.76
C ALA A 40 -3.63 1.12 3.29
N HIS A 41 -3.14 0.11 4.02
CA HIS A 41 -2.99 0.21 5.47
C HIS A 41 -1.92 1.22 5.89
N ALA A 42 -0.80 1.33 5.17
CA ALA A 42 0.19 2.36 5.47
C ALA A 42 -0.35 3.79 5.24
N ILE A 43 -1.12 4.00 4.16
CA ILE A 43 -1.78 5.29 3.91
C ILE A 43 -2.83 5.59 4.99
N LYS A 44 -3.61 4.59 5.42
CA LYS A 44 -4.58 4.73 6.52
C LYS A 44 -3.92 5.14 7.83
N ALA A 45 -2.75 4.60 8.15
CA ALA A 45 -2.01 5.00 9.35
C ALA A 45 -1.65 6.50 9.30
N VAL A 46 -1.20 6.99 8.14
CA VAL A 46 -0.88 8.40 7.92
C VAL A 46 -2.14 9.29 7.99
N ALA A 47 -3.22 8.89 7.33
CA ALA A 47 -4.49 9.60 7.36
C ALA A 47 -5.05 9.68 8.79
N GLU A 48 -5.00 8.58 9.54
CA GLU A 48 -5.42 8.52 10.94
C GLU A 48 -4.58 9.45 11.82
N ARG A 49 -3.24 9.46 11.67
CA ARG A 49 -2.34 10.41 12.38
C ARG A 49 -2.71 11.87 12.13
N ARG A 50 -3.20 12.18 10.93
CA ARG A 50 -3.57 13.53 10.48
C ARG A 50 -5.06 13.85 10.69
N GLY A 51 -5.85 12.90 11.18
CA GLY A 51 -7.30 13.04 11.35
C GLY A 51 -8.08 13.17 10.03
N TRP A 52 -7.56 12.60 8.94
CA TRP A 52 -8.17 12.62 7.62
C TRP A 52 -9.08 11.40 7.38
N GLN A 53 -10.01 11.52 6.44
CA GLN A 53 -10.86 10.40 6.01
C GLN A 53 -10.02 9.35 5.29
N HIS A 54 -10.36 8.06 5.45
CA HIS A 54 -9.62 6.94 4.86
C HIS A 54 -10.47 5.68 4.61
N GLY A 55 -11.79 5.86 4.49
CA GLY A 55 -12.75 4.77 4.38
C GLY A 55 -12.93 4.19 2.97
N ALA A 56 -12.63 4.98 1.94
CA ALA A 56 -12.77 4.62 0.53
C ALA A 56 -11.43 4.70 -0.23
N HIS A 57 -11.35 4.09 -1.42
CA HIS A 57 -10.15 4.17 -2.28
C HIS A 57 -9.79 5.62 -2.63
N ARG A 58 -10.80 6.46 -2.91
CA ARG A 58 -10.60 7.88 -3.18
C ARG A 58 -9.92 8.60 -2.02
N ASP A 59 -10.28 8.25 -0.78
CA ASP A 59 -9.70 8.90 0.40
C ASP A 59 -8.19 8.59 0.53
N LEU A 60 -7.76 7.40 0.07
CA LEU A 60 -6.34 7.03 0.05
C LEU A 60 -5.57 7.82 -1.02
N GLU A 61 -6.16 7.97 -2.21
CA GLU A 61 -5.60 8.82 -3.26
C GLU A 61 -5.47 10.27 -2.81
N GLU A 62 -6.52 10.83 -2.22
CA GLU A 62 -6.53 12.18 -1.67
C GLU A 62 -5.47 12.36 -0.58
N THR A 63 -5.27 11.36 0.29
CA THR A 63 -4.20 11.39 1.30
C THR A 63 -2.83 11.52 0.65
N VAL A 64 -2.54 10.71 -0.37
CA VAL A 64 -1.24 10.75 -1.07
C VAL A 64 -1.03 12.08 -1.80
N LEU A 65 -2.07 12.59 -2.46
CA LEU A 65 -2.01 13.89 -3.13
C LEU A 65 -1.75 15.03 -2.15
N ARG A 66 -2.46 15.09 -1.02
CA ARG A 66 -2.21 16.11 0.03
C ARG A 66 -0.79 16.06 0.57
N LEU A 67 -0.25 14.86 0.81
CA LEU A 67 1.14 14.72 1.27
C LEU A 67 2.13 15.33 0.27
N VAL A 68 1.94 15.07 -1.04
CA VAL A 68 2.85 15.55 -2.09
C VAL A 68 2.65 17.03 -2.37
N ASP A 69 1.40 17.46 -2.60
CA ASP A 69 1.07 18.79 -3.10
C ASP A 69 1.02 19.85 -2.00
N ASP A 70 0.50 19.50 -0.81
CA ASP A 70 0.29 20.45 0.29
C ASP A 70 1.41 20.39 1.34
N GLU A 71 1.93 19.20 1.65
CA GLU A 71 2.95 18.99 2.68
C GLU A 71 4.39 18.87 2.12
N GLY A 72 4.55 18.88 0.79
CA GLY A 72 5.87 18.87 0.15
C GLY A 72 6.62 17.54 0.28
N ALA A 73 5.91 16.44 0.50
CA ALA A 73 6.51 15.11 0.55
C ALA A 73 7.05 14.70 -0.84
N PRO A 74 8.00 13.73 -0.89
CA PRO A 74 8.64 13.36 -2.15
C PRO A 74 7.61 12.92 -3.23
N PRO A 75 7.72 13.42 -4.48
CA PRO A 75 6.81 13.03 -5.57
C PRO A 75 6.76 11.51 -5.84
N ALA A 76 7.81 10.79 -5.43
CA ALA A 76 7.86 9.33 -5.47
C ALA A 76 6.69 8.65 -4.73
N LEU A 77 6.10 9.29 -3.70
CA LEU A 77 4.89 8.78 -3.04
C LEU A 77 3.76 8.50 -4.02
N TYR A 78 3.51 9.43 -4.94
CA TYR A 78 2.45 9.26 -5.93
C TYR A 78 2.78 8.14 -6.92
N THR A 79 4.06 7.98 -7.27
CA THR A 79 4.52 6.85 -8.11
C THR A 79 4.30 5.51 -7.42
N TYR A 80 4.62 5.40 -6.13
CA TYR A 80 4.37 4.20 -5.34
C TYR A 80 2.87 3.89 -5.23
N TYR A 81 2.04 4.91 -4.98
CA TYR A 81 0.59 4.74 -4.93
C TYR A 81 0.01 4.27 -6.28
N ALA A 82 0.48 4.83 -7.40
CA ALA A 82 0.07 4.40 -8.72
C ALA A 82 0.42 2.93 -8.98
N LEU A 83 1.61 2.48 -8.55
CA LEU A 83 2.02 1.08 -8.63
C LEU A 83 1.14 0.18 -7.74
N ALA A 84 0.86 0.58 -6.50
CA ALA A 84 -0.04 -0.15 -5.61
C ALA A 84 -1.45 -0.30 -6.22
N SER A 85 -1.97 0.78 -6.82
CA SER A 85 -3.27 0.80 -7.48
C SER A 85 -3.30 -0.11 -8.72
N TRP A 86 -2.18 -0.23 -9.44
CA TRP A 86 -2.05 -1.17 -10.54
C TRP A 86 -2.18 -2.63 -10.09
N PHE A 87 -1.63 -2.99 -8.92
CA PHE A 87 -1.79 -4.34 -8.34
C PHE A 87 -3.25 -4.65 -7.97
N HIS A 88 -4.09 -3.64 -7.74
CA HIS A 88 -5.50 -3.83 -7.39
C HIS A 88 -6.46 -3.84 -8.59
N SER A 89 -6.13 -3.18 -9.70
CA SER A 89 -7.10 -2.82 -10.76
C SER A 89 -7.08 -3.70 -12.02
N ARG A 90 -6.44 -4.88 -12.02
CA ARG A 90 -6.25 -5.71 -13.24
C ARG A 90 -7.46 -6.58 -13.65
N PHE A 91 -8.64 -6.00 -13.83
CA PHE A 91 -9.85 -6.73 -14.25
C PHE A 91 -9.73 -7.51 -15.57
N TYR A 92 -9.00 -6.99 -16.56
CA TYR A 92 -8.89 -7.60 -17.90
C TYR A 92 -7.51 -8.18 -18.24
N GLY A 93 -6.49 -7.84 -17.45
CA GLY A 93 -5.09 -8.22 -17.72
C GLY A 93 -4.63 -9.51 -17.04
N GLY A 94 -5.50 -10.14 -16.25
CA GLY A 94 -5.15 -11.24 -15.35
C GLY A 94 -4.22 -10.81 -14.20
N PRO A 95 -3.91 -11.71 -13.26
CA PRO A 95 -2.98 -11.41 -12.19
C PRO A 95 -1.59 -11.10 -12.76
N PRO A 96 -0.80 -10.25 -12.08
CA PRO A 96 0.62 -10.11 -12.39
C PRO A 96 1.33 -11.46 -12.24
N ASN A 97 2.46 -11.62 -12.93
CA ASN A 97 3.29 -12.81 -12.72
C ASN A 97 4.08 -12.71 -11.41
N ALA A 98 4.62 -13.85 -10.94
CA ALA A 98 5.36 -13.94 -9.68
C ALA A 98 6.54 -12.96 -9.59
N ASN A 99 7.27 -12.70 -10.69
CA ASN A 99 8.37 -11.74 -10.67
C ASN A 99 7.87 -10.31 -10.43
N GLN A 100 6.79 -9.92 -11.12
CA GLN A 100 6.17 -8.60 -10.91
C GLN A 100 5.72 -8.42 -9.45
N ILE A 101 5.14 -9.46 -8.84
CA ILE A 101 4.73 -9.42 -7.43
C ILE A 101 5.94 -9.29 -6.49
N ARG A 102 7.02 -10.07 -6.70
CA ARG A 102 8.23 -9.99 -5.86
C ARG A 102 8.93 -8.64 -6.00
N HIS A 103 8.99 -8.07 -7.19
CA HIS A 103 9.46 -6.69 -7.38
C HIS A 103 8.53 -5.69 -6.67
N GLY A 104 7.22 -5.82 -6.85
CA GLY A 104 6.21 -5.01 -6.17
C GLY A 104 6.34 -5.03 -4.65
N LYS A 105 6.67 -6.18 -4.05
CA LYS A 105 6.94 -6.31 -2.61
C LYS A 105 8.05 -5.37 -2.15
N GLY A 106 9.16 -5.29 -2.90
CA GLY A 106 10.26 -4.37 -2.59
C GLY A 106 9.87 -2.90 -2.68
N GLU A 107 9.09 -2.54 -3.70
CA GLU A 107 8.58 -1.18 -3.88
C GLU A 107 7.60 -0.81 -2.75
N MET A 108 6.69 -1.71 -2.37
CA MET A 108 5.76 -1.48 -1.25
C MET A 108 6.49 -1.38 0.09
N ALA A 109 7.55 -2.16 0.31
CA ALA A 109 8.39 -2.01 1.50
C ALA A 109 9.04 -0.62 1.58
N SER A 110 9.44 -0.05 0.44
CA SER A 110 10.01 1.30 0.36
C SER A 110 8.94 2.36 0.59
N PHE A 111 7.75 2.15 0.01
CA PHE A 111 6.60 3.03 0.18
C PHE A 111 6.15 3.12 1.64
N ILE A 112 5.99 1.98 2.32
CA ILE A 112 5.60 1.92 3.75
C ILE A 112 6.62 2.68 4.59
N ARG A 113 7.93 2.40 4.43
CA ARG A 113 8.98 3.12 5.18
C ARG A 113 8.96 4.61 4.93
N LEU A 114 8.66 5.04 3.71
CA LEU A 114 8.61 6.46 3.39
C LEU A 114 7.42 7.13 4.09
N LEU A 115 6.25 6.47 4.12
CA LEU A 115 5.06 6.92 4.86
C LEU A 115 5.26 6.91 6.38
N GLU A 116 6.03 5.97 6.93
CA GLU A 116 6.36 5.91 8.36
C GLU A 116 7.20 7.09 8.84
N ASN A 117 7.94 7.73 7.94
CA ASN A 117 8.74 8.91 8.24
C ASN A 117 7.95 10.23 8.13
N LEU A 118 6.63 10.18 7.91
CA LEU A 118 5.70 11.31 7.78
C LEU A 118 4.65 11.36 8.89
#